data_AF-A0A530M2X4-F1
#
_entry.id   AF-A0A530M2X4-F1
#
_cell.length_a   1.000
_cell.length_b   1.000
_cell.length_c   1.000
_cell.angle_alpha   90.00
_cell.angle_beta   90.00
_cell.angle_gamma   90.00
#
_symmetry.space_group_name_H-M   'P 1'
#
loop_
_entity.id
_entity.type
_entity.pdbx_description
1 polymer ?
#
loop_
_entity_poly.entity_id
_entity_poly.type
_entity_poly.pdbx_seq_one_letter_code
_entity_poly.pdbx_strand_id
1 'polypeptide(L)'
;RSRQGDPEIRRAMAGEQSLFEFRRQARAGQKAQLEERIAQLSEEVSGLTEQRDAKSQEIKLIGLELDGMRKLWHRKLVSIDRITTLERDAVRLEGEHGNLTAAIAQSKGHTSEIRLQIIQIDQDLRSEVATELRDVQAKLAELVEQKVSAEDQLRRIDIRSPQTGVVHQLGVHTVGGVISAGELIMQIVPVTDDLTVEARVAPQDIDQLTPRQSATLRLSAFNQRITPELNGVVSEISPDLSIDERSGTSFYTVRVTLPRTELTRLKGLTLAPGMPVEVFFSTGSRTMLSYLVKPLEDQIQRAFREE
;
A
#
# COMPACT_ATOMS: atom_id res chain seq x y z
N ARG A 1 -17.98 5.84 -10.15
CA ARG A 1 -19.39 5.63 -10.56
C ARG A 1 -19.92 4.41 -9.83
N SER A 2 -20.97 4.55 -9.04
CA SER A 2 -21.45 3.51 -8.11
C SER A 2 -21.83 2.25 -8.89
N ARG A 3 -21.07 1.17 -8.71
CA ARG A 3 -21.41 -0.18 -9.20
C ARG A 3 -22.70 -0.74 -8.55
N GLN A 4 -23.39 0.04 -7.71
CA GLN A 4 -24.69 -0.29 -7.10
C GLN A 4 -25.82 -0.62 -8.09
N GLY A 5 -25.68 -0.27 -9.38
CA GLY A 5 -26.64 -0.67 -10.41
C GLY A 5 -26.53 -2.14 -10.84
N ASP A 6 -25.38 -2.77 -10.59
CA ASP A 6 -25.11 -4.15 -11.00
C ASP A 6 -26.05 -5.13 -10.27
N PRO A 7 -26.84 -5.94 -11.00
CA PRO A 7 -27.73 -6.93 -10.40
C PRO A 7 -27.02 -7.91 -9.46
N GLU A 8 -25.76 -8.28 -9.75
CA GLU A 8 -25.02 -9.24 -8.91
C GLU A 8 -24.62 -8.62 -7.57
N ILE A 9 -24.08 -7.39 -7.61
CA ILE A 9 -23.68 -6.65 -6.40
C ILE A 9 -24.90 -6.38 -5.52
N ARG A 10 -26.05 -6.03 -6.11
CA ARG A 10 -27.29 -5.84 -5.34
C ARG A 10 -27.77 -7.13 -4.67
N ARG A 11 -27.69 -8.28 -5.34
CA ARG A 11 -28.04 -9.57 -4.72
C ARG A 11 -27.10 -9.91 -3.57
N ALA A 12 -25.78 -9.71 -3.76
CA ALA A 12 -24.80 -9.95 -2.70
C ALA A 12 -25.06 -9.04 -1.47
N MET A 13 -25.26 -7.73 -1.69
CA MET A 13 -25.58 -6.79 -0.61
C MET A 13 -26.89 -7.14 0.11
N ALA A 14 -27.93 -7.54 -0.63
CA ALA A 14 -29.19 -7.96 -0.03
C ALA A 14 -29.04 -9.24 0.82
N GLY A 15 -28.22 -10.19 0.35
CA GLY A 15 -27.87 -11.39 1.10
C GLY A 15 -27.18 -11.06 2.43
N GLU A 16 -26.15 -10.21 2.40
CA GLU A 16 -25.44 -9.76 3.61
C GLU A 16 -26.36 -9.02 4.58
N GLN A 17 -27.23 -8.13 4.08
CA GLN A 17 -28.20 -7.42 4.91
C GLN A 17 -29.18 -8.40 5.60
N SER A 18 -29.65 -9.40 4.86
CA SER A 18 -30.54 -10.42 5.40
C SER A 18 -29.84 -11.28 6.46
N LEU A 19 -28.57 -11.64 6.24
CA LEU A 19 -27.77 -12.39 7.20
C LEU A 19 -27.54 -11.59 8.49
N PHE A 20 -27.22 -10.30 8.36
CA PHE A 20 -27.07 -9.39 9.50
C PHE A 20 -28.34 -9.31 10.36
N GLU A 21 -29.49 -9.12 9.72
CA GLU A 21 -30.78 -9.06 10.41
C GLU A 21 -31.11 -10.39 11.09
N PHE A 22 -30.88 -11.52 10.42
CA PHE A 22 -31.07 -12.84 11.00
C PHE A 22 -30.17 -13.06 12.23
N ARG A 23 -28.87 -12.78 12.14
CA ARG A 23 -27.93 -12.89 13.29
C ARG A 23 -28.35 -11.97 14.44
N ARG A 24 -28.80 -10.75 14.14
CA ARG A 24 -29.27 -9.79 15.15
C ARG A 24 -30.51 -10.33 15.88
N GLN A 25 -31.50 -10.81 15.14
CA GLN A 25 -32.75 -11.35 15.70
C GLN A 25 -32.50 -12.63 16.51
N ALA A 26 -31.70 -13.56 15.99
CA ALA A 26 -31.34 -14.79 16.69
C ALA A 26 -30.68 -14.50 18.05
N ARG A 27 -29.70 -13.58 18.07
CA ARG A 27 -29.02 -13.17 19.31
C ARG A 27 -29.98 -12.46 20.28
N ALA A 28 -30.83 -11.56 19.77
CA ALA A 28 -31.83 -10.89 20.60
C ALA A 28 -32.79 -11.91 21.23
N GLY A 29 -33.21 -12.93 20.47
CA GLY A 29 -34.04 -14.02 20.97
C GLY A 29 -33.36 -14.85 22.06
N GLN A 30 -32.07 -15.20 21.88
CA GLN A 30 -31.29 -15.92 22.89
C GLN A 30 -31.18 -15.12 24.19
N LYS A 31 -30.89 -13.82 24.11
CA LYS A 31 -30.84 -12.96 25.30
C LYS A 31 -32.19 -12.81 25.97
N ALA A 32 -33.25 -12.60 25.20
CA ALA A 32 -34.61 -12.49 25.73
C ALA A 32 -35.02 -13.76 26.49
N GLN A 33 -34.66 -14.95 26.01
CA GLN A 33 -34.90 -16.20 26.71
C GLN A 33 -34.17 -16.28 28.07
N LEU A 34 -32.93 -15.81 28.12
CA LEU A 34 -32.16 -15.76 29.38
C LEU A 34 -32.69 -14.68 30.34
N GLU A 35 -33.11 -13.54 29.82
CA GLU A 35 -33.76 -12.47 30.60
C GLU A 35 -35.09 -12.94 31.20
N GLU A 36 -35.90 -13.69 30.45
CA GLU A 36 -37.13 -14.29 30.96
C GLU A 36 -36.84 -15.27 32.10
N ARG A 37 -35.77 -16.08 31.97
CA ARG A 37 -35.35 -16.98 33.04
C ARG A 37 -34.87 -16.23 34.30
N ILE A 38 -34.21 -15.07 34.13
CA ILE A 38 -33.87 -14.18 35.24
C ILE A 38 -35.13 -13.64 35.91
N ALA A 39 -36.13 -13.23 35.13
CA ALA A 39 -37.40 -12.74 35.66
C ALA A 39 -38.10 -13.81 36.51
N GLN A 40 -38.16 -15.06 36.02
CA GLN A 40 -38.72 -16.19 36.76
C GLN A 40 -38.00 -16.45 38.08
N LEU A 41 -36.66 -16.45 38.08
CA LEU A 41 -35.87 -16.59 39.32
C LEU A 41 -36.07 -15.41 40.29
N SER A 42 -36.31 -14.20 39.76
CA SER A 42 -36.60 -13.03 40.58
C SER A 42 -37.95 -13.16 41.30
N GLU A 43 -38.98 -13.67 40.61
CA GLU A 43 -40.29 -13.97 41.22
C GLU A 43 -40.17 -15.07 42.27
N GLU A 44 -39.39 -16.13 42.01
CA GLU A 44 -39.10 -17.18 42.99
C GLU A 44 -38.41 -16.61 44.24
N VAL A 45 -37.40 -15.76 44.06
CA VAL A 45 -36.73 -15.06 45.17
C VAL A 45 -37.71 -14.20 45.96
N SER A 46 -38.65 -13.51 45.29
CA SER A 46 -39.69 -12.73 45.96
C SER A 46 -40.56 -13.61 46.85
N GLY A 47 -41.09 -14.71 46.31
CA GLY A 47 -41.92 -15.66 47.07
C GLY A 47 -41.18 -16.31 48.26
N LEU A 48 -39.91 -16.69 48.07
CA LEU A 48 -39.08 -17.21 49.16
C LEU A 48 -38.80 -16.14 50.23
N THR A 49 -38.65 -14.88 49.82
CA THR A 49 -38.43 -13.75 50.74
C THR A 49 -39.66 -13.53 51.61
N GLU A 50 -40.86 -13.56 51.04
CA GLU A 50 -42.11 -13.46 51.80
C GLU A 50 -42.27 -14.61 52.81
N GLN A 51 -41.95 -15.85 52.40
CA GLN A 51 -41.98 -17.00 53.32
C GLN A 51 -40.98 -16.85 54.46
N ARG A 52 -39.75 -16.40 54.16
CA ARG A 52 -38.71 -16.13 55.16
C ARG A 52 -39.18 -15.06 56.15
N ASP A 53 -39.79 -13.99 55.66
CA ASP A 53 -40.25 -12.89 56.50
C ASP A 53 -41.43 -13.30 57.38
N ALA A 54 -42.34 -14.14 56.87
CA ALA A 54 -43.38 -14.77 57.68
C ALA A 54 -42.78 -15.64 58.80
N LYS A 55 -41.78 -16.46 58.49
CA LYS A 55 -41.04 -17.25 59.49
C LYS A 55 -40.33 -16.38 60.52
N SER A 56 -39.76 -15.27 60.09
CA SER A 56 -39.13 -14.28 60.99
C SER A 56 -40.14 -13.71 61.99
N GLN A 57 -41.38 -13.44 61.57
CA GLN A 57 -42.44 -13.01 62.49
C GLN A 57 -42.88 -14.14 63.44
N GLU A 58 -43.01 -15.37 62.95
CA GLU A 58 -43.33 -16.54 63.77
C GLU A 58 -42.29 -16.77 64.88
N ILE A 59 -41.00 -16.65 64.55
CA ILE A 59 -39.88 -16.72 65.51
C ILE A 59 -40.01 -15.62 66.59
N LYS A 60 -40.34 -14.39 66.21
CA LYS A 60 -40.54 -13.28 67.17
C LYS A 60 -41.71 -13.56 68.12
N LEU A 61 -42.82 -14.08 67.61
CA LEU A 61 -44.00 -14.40 68.43
C LEU A 61 -43.70 -15.52 69.42
N ILE A 62 -43.05 -16.59 68.98
CA ILE A 62 -42.61 -17.69 69.87
C ILE A 62 -41.59 -17.20 70.90
N GLY A 63 -40.68 -16.29 70.52
CA GLY A 63 -39.72 -15.69 71.46
C GLY A 63 -40.42 -14.92 72.59
N LEU A 64 -41.48 -14.17 72.28
CA LEU A 64 -42.29 -13.47 73.27
C LEU A 64 -43.03 -14.44 74.19
N GLU A 65 -43.62 -15.51 73.64
CA GLU A 65 -44.28 -16.55 74.43
C GLU A 65 -43.29 -17.27 75.36
N LEU A 66 -42.09 -17.60 74.87
CA LEU A 66 -41.02 -18.20 75.64
C LEU A 66 -40.57 -17.34 76.82
N ASP A 67 -40.38 -16.03 76.61
CA ASP A 67 -40.02 -15.11 77.70
C ASP A 67 -41.11 -15.05 78.78
N GLY A 68 -42.38 -15.01 78.37
CA GLY A 68 -43.53 -15.09 79.28
C GLY A 68 -43.55 -16.40 80.08
N MET A 69 -43.37 -17.54 79.41
CA MET A 69 -43.38 -18.86 80.03
C MET A 69 -42.20 -19.06 80.98
N ARG A 70 -41.01 -18.57 80.64
CA ARG A 70 -39.83 -18.60 81.54
C ARG A 70 -40.10 -17.83 82.84
N LYS A 71 -40.73 -16.65 82.77
CA LYS A 71 -41.12 -15.88 83.96
C LYS A 71 -42.13 -16.64 84.84
N LEU A 72 -43.11 -17.32 84.23
CA LEU A 72 -44.09 -18.14 84.96
C LEU A 72 -43.45 -19.37 85.61
N TRP A 73 -42.48 -20.00 84.94
CA TRP A 73 -41.75 -21.15 85.48
C TRP A 73 -40.88 -20.78 86.68
N HIS A 74 -40.22 -19.62 86.65
CA HIS A 74 -39.50 -19.11 87.83
C HIS A 74 -40.41 -18.91 89.05
N ARG A 75 -41.70 -18.64 88.81
CA ARG A 75 -42.75 -18.57 89.85
C ARG A 75 -43.38 -19.93 90.18
N LYS A 76 -42.89 -21.02 89.59
CA LYS A 76 -43.38 -22.41 89.71
C LYS A 76 -44.84 -22.60 89.25
N LEU A 77 -45.31 -21.79 88.30
CA LEU A 77 -46.70 -21.80 87.81
C LEU A 77 -46.91 -22.65 86.54
N VAL A 78 -45.84 -23.17 85.92
CA VAL A 78 -45.90 -23.99 84.69
C VAL A 78 -44.85 -25.10 84.73
N SER A 79 -45.07 -26.18 83.96
CA SER A 79 -44.12 -27.30 83.84
C SER A 79 -42.95 -27.00 82.90
N ILE A 80 -41.81 -27.66 83.12
CA ILE A 80 -40.63 -27.54 82.26
C ILE A 80 -40.84 -28.12 80.85
N ASP A 81 -41.71 -29.13 80.72
CA ASP A 81 -42.06 -29.75 79.44
C ASP A 81 -42.65 -28.73 78.46
N ARG A 82 -43.44 -27.77 78.98
CA ARG A 82 -44.03 -26.71 78.15
C ARG A 82 -42.98 -25.76 77.59
N ILE A 83 -41.97 -25.38 78.39
CA ILE A 83 -40.85 -24.54 77.94
C ILE A 83 -40.03 -25.27 76.89
N THR A 84 -39.61 -26.50 77.19
CA THR A 84 -38.75 -27.27 76.26
C THR A 84 -39.43 -27.56 74.93
N THR A 85 -40.76 -27.71 74.90
CA THR A 85 -41.52 -27.82 73.64
C THR A 85 -41.44 -26.52 72.82
N LEU A 86 -41.70 -25.36 73.44
CA LEU A 86 -41.59 -24.07 72.76
C LEU A 86 -40.16 -23.76 72.30
N GLU A 87 -39.15 -24.14 73.09
CA GLU A 87 -37.73 -23.99 72.68
C GLU A 87 -37.40 -24.85 71.45
N ARG A 88 -37.88 -26.10 71.39
CA ARG A 88 -37.70 -26.94 70.20
C ARG A 88 -38.41 -26.35 68.98
N ASP A 89 -39.60 -25.79 69.16
CA ASP A 89 -40.32 -25.11 68.08
C ASP A 89 -39.58 -23.86 67.59
N ALA A 90 -39.03 -23.05 68.50
CA ALA A 90 -38.22 -21.89 68.14
C ALA A 90 -37.00 -22.29 67.28
N VAL A 91 -36.26 -23.31 67.71
CA VAL A 91 -35.09 -23.82 66.99
C VAL A 91 -35.47 -24.40 65.63
N ARG A 92 -36.60 -25.12 65.55
CA ARG A 92 -37.12 -25.64 64.27
C ARG A 92 -37.42 -24.49 63.29
N LEU A 93 -38.09 -23.44 63.76
CA LEU A 93 -38.42 -22.27 62.93
C LEU A 93 -37.18 -21.50 62.49
N GLU A 94 -36.17 -21.35 63.36
CA GLU A 94 -34.88 -20.78 62.98
C GLU A 94 -34.18 -21.61 61.89
N GLY A 95 -34.23 -22.94 61.99
CA GLY A 95 -33.73 -23.84 60.95
C GLY A 95 -34.47 -23.67 59.61
N GLU A 96 -35.80 -23.60 59.63
CA GLU A 96 -36.62 -23.32 58.44
C GLU A 96 -36.28 -21.96 57.82
N HIS A 97 -36.14 -20.91 58.64
CA HIS A 97 -35.72 -19.58 58.19
C HIS A 97 -34.32 -19.60 57.56
N GLY A 98 -33.38 -20.35 58.15
CA GLY A 98 -32.04 -20.56 57.60
C GLY A 98 -32.07 -21.24 56.24
N ASN A 99 -32.87 -22.30 56.08
CA ASN A 99 -33.05 -23.01 54.81
C ASN A 99 -33.60 -22.09 53.71
N LEU A 100 -34.62 -21.28 54.03
CA LEU A 100 -35.17 -20.28 53.09
C LEU A 100 -34.12 -19.22 52.71
N THR A 101 -33.32 -18.78 53.67
CA THR A 101 -32.23 -17.81 53.41
C THR A 101 -31.17 -18.40 52.47
N ALA A 102 -30.80 -19.67 52.65
CA ALA A 102 -29.88 -20.37 51.76
C ALA A 102 -30.46 -20.53 50.34
N ALA A 103 -31.74 -20.89 50.22
CA ALA A 103 -32.42 -20.99 48.93
C ALA A 103 -32.45 -19.65 48.18
N ILE A 104 -32.77 -18.54 48.87
CA ILE A 104 -32.72 -17.19 48.29
C ILE A 104 -31.32 -16.86 47.77
N ALA A 105 -30.27 -17.19 48.54
CA ALA A 105 -28.89 -16.95 48.13
C ALA A 105 -28.52 -17.77 46.88
N GLN A 106 -28.94 -19.04 46.82
CA GLN A 106 -28.72 -19.92 45.67
C GLN A 106 -29.39 -19.37 44.40
N SER A 107 -30.68 -18.98 44.45
CA SER A 107 -31.38 -18.43 43.28
C SER A 107 -30.79 -17.10 42.80
N LYS A 108 -30.28 -16.26 43.72
CA LYS A 108 -29.50 -15.06 43.36
C LYS A 108 -28.16 -15.40 42.71
N GLY A 109 -27.49 -16.47 43.16
CA GLY A 109 -26.30 -17.02 42.52
C GLY A 109 -26.57 -17.41 41.07
N HIS A 110 -27.60 -18.22 40.82
CA HIS A 110 -28.02 -18.60 39.47
C HIS A 110 -28.40 -17.40 38.60
N THR A 111 -29.05 -16.38 39.16
CA THR A 111 -29.32 -15.13 38.45
C THR A 111 -28.03 -14.46 37.97
N SER A 112 -26.99 -14.48 38.80
CA SER A 112 -25.69 -13.88 38.48
C SER A 112 -24.95 -14.69 37.40
N GLU A 113 -25.02 -16.01 37.45
CA GLU A 113 -24.51 -16.90 36.41
C GLU A 113 -25.17 -16.64 35.05
N ILE A 114 -26.50 -16.52 35.00
CA ILE A 114 -27.22 -16.23 33.75
C ILE A 114 -26.87 -14.85 33.21
N ARG A 115 -26.71 -13.83 34.08
CA ARG A 115 -26.24 -12.50 33.65
C ARG A 115 -24.85 -12.56 33.02
N LEU A 116 -23.95 -13.36 33.57
CA LEU A 116 -22.63 -13.59 32.96
C LEU A 116 -22.74 -14.30 31.61
N GLN A 117 -23.67 -15.25 31.45
CA GLN A 117 -23.94 -15.88 30.15
C GLN A 117 -24.43 -14.87 29.10
N ILE A 118 -25.29 -13.92 29.48
CA ILE A 118 -25.74 -12.83 28.58
C ILE A 118 -24.55 -11.98 28.11
N ILE A 119 -23.62 -11.66 29.02
CA ILE A 119 -22.39 -10.92 28.70
C ILE A 119 -21.48 -11.74 27.77
N GLN A 120 -21.35 -13.04 28.02
CA GLN A 120 -20.55 -13.95 27.19
C GLN A 120 -21.04 -13.97 25.73
N ILE A 121 -22.36 -13.99 25.50
CA ILE A 121 -22.95 -13.92 24.14
C ILE A 121 -22.45 -12.69 23.37
N ASP A 122 -22.32 -11.53 24.02
CA ASP A 122 -21.79 -10.32 23.37
C ASP A 122 -20.28 -10.39 23.12
N GLN A 123 -19.54 -11.01 24.04
CA GLN A 123 -18.09 -11.18 23.89
C GLN A 123 -17.76 -12.15 22.76
N ASP A 124 -18.49 -13.26 22.66
CA ASP A 124 -18.34 -14.24 21.59
C ASP A 124 -18.62 -13.60 20.23
N LEU A 125 -19.69 -12.79 20.12
CA LEU A 125 -19.98 -12.01 18.91
C LEU A 125 -18.82 -11.08 18.53
N ARG A 126 -18.28 -10.33 19.50
CA ARG A 126 -17.17 -9.40 19.23
C ARG A 126 -15.95 -10.14 18.71
N SER A 127 -15.64 -11.31 19.29
CA SER A 127 -14.53 -12.16 18.86
C SER A 127 -14.74 -12.72 17.45
N GLU A 128 -15.94 -13.23 17.17
CA GLU A 128 -16.33 -13.77 15.87
C GLU A 128 -16.25 -12.69 14.78
N VAL A 129 -16.87 -11.52 15.02
CA VAL A 129 -16.84 -10.38 14.08
C VAL A 129 -15.43 -9.86 13.87
N ALA A 130 -14.59 -9.80 14.90
CA ALA A 130 -13.19 -9.38 14.74
C ALA A 130 -12.41 -10.36 13.86
N THR A 131 -12.67 -11.67 13.99
CA THR A 131 -12.04 -12.71 13.18
C THR A 131 -12.52 -12.62 11.73
N GLU A 132 -13.84 -12.56 11.50
CA GLU A 132 -14.43 -12.39 10.17
C GLU A 132 -13.90 -11.12 9.48
N LEU A 133 -13.85 -10.00 10.22
CA LEU A 133 -13.34 -8.73 9.69
C LEU A 133 -11.88 -8.83 9.27
N ARG A 134 -11.02 -9.47 10.08
CA ARG A 134 -9.61 -9.67 9.76
C ARG A 134 -9.45 -10.50 8.48
N ASP A 135 -10.21 -11.58 8.32
CA ASP A 135 -10.14 -12.45 7.15
C ASP A 135 -10.66 -11.73 5.88
N VAL A 136 -11.75 -10.97 6.00
CA VAL A 136 -12.28 -10.15 4.89
C VAL A 136 -11.30 -9.04 4.50
N GLN A 137 -10.65 -8.38 5.47
CA GLN A 137 -9.63 -7.36 5.19
C GLN A 137 -8.40 -7.94 4.49
N ALA A 138 -7.94 -9.12 4.92
CA ALA A 138 -6.84 -9.80 4.26
C ALA A 138 -7.19 -10.15 2.80
N LYS A 139 -8.40 -10.69 2.58
CA LYS A 139 -8.89 -11.03 1.23
C LYS A 139 -9.09 -9.80 0.35
N LEU A 140 -9.56 -8.70 0.94
CA LEU A 140 -9.69 -7.42 0.23
C LEU A 140 -8.33 -6.90 -0.21
N ALA A 141 -7.31 -6.94 0.67
CA ALA A 141 -5.96 -6.51 0.33
C ALA A 141 -5.38 -7.35 -0.83
N GLU A 142 -5.55 -8.68 -0.78
CA GLU A 142 -5.16 -9.58 -1.86
C GLU A 142 -5.86 -9.23 -3.19
N LEU A 143 -7.19 -9.05 -3.16
CA LEU A 143 -7.97 -8.73 -4.35
C LEU A 143 -7.64 -7.33 -4.93
N VAL A 144 -7.29 -6.37 -4.08
CA VAL A 144 -6.83 -5.05 -4.52
C VAL A 144 -5.51 -5.18 -5.28
N GLU A 145 -4.56 -5.97 -4.79
CA GLU A 145 -3.29 -6.18 -5.48
C GLU A 145 -3.49 -6.93 -6.81
N GLN A 146 -4.31 -7.99 -6.81
CA GLN A 146 -4.69 -8.69 -8.04
C GLN A 146 -5.33 -7.75 -9.06
N LYS A 147 -6.18 -6.83 -8.61
CA LYS A 147 -6.80 -5.82 -9.46
C LYS A 147 -5.76 -4.87 -10.05
N VAL A 148 -4.79 -4.39 -9.28
CA VAL A 148 -3.70 -3.52 -9.80
C VAL A 148 -2.91 -4.24 -10.90
N SER A 149 -2.53 -5.50 -10.65
CA SER A 149 -1.84 -6.32 -11.66
C SER A 149 -2.68 -6.53 -12.92
N ALA A 150 -3.97 -6.84 -12.78
CA ALA A 150 -4.89 -6.99 -13.90
C ALA A 150 -5.11 -5.67 -14.67
N GLU A 151 -5.18 -4.54 -13.98
CA GLU A 151 -5.28 -3.22 -14.61
C GLU A 151 -3.99 -2.84 -15.36
N ASP A 152 -2.82 -3.22 -14.85
CA ASP A 152 -1.55 -3.03 -15.54
C ASP A 152 -1.46 -3.89 -16.81
N GLN A 153 -1.86 -5.16 -16.73
CA GLN A 153 -1.98 -6.03 -17.90
C GLN A 153 -2.94 -5.45 -18.95
N LEU A 154 -4.10 -4.94 -18.53
CA LEU A 154 -5.07 -4.29 -19.41
C LEU A 154 -4.47 -3.05 -20.11
N ARG A 155 -3.70 -2.23 -19.39
CA ARG A 155 -3.01 -1.05 -19.96
C ARG A 155 -1.96 -1.44 -20.99
N ARG A 156 -1.30 -2.59 -20.84
CA ARG A 156 -0.28 -3.09 -21.77
C ARG A 156 -0.86 -3.65 -23.08
N ILE A 157 -2.18 -3.80 -23.19
CA ILE A 157 -2.84 -4.16 -24.46
C ILE A 157 -2.72 -3.02 -25.47
N ASP A 158 -2.85 -1.77 -25.01
CA ASP A 158 -2.71 -0.58 -25.86
C ASP A 158 -1.25 -0.11 -25.86
N ILE A 159 -0.49 -0.55 -26.86
CA ILE A 159 0.92 -0.16 -27.02
C ILE A 159 1.00 1.28 -27.56
N ARG A 160 1.52 2.19 -26.74
CA ARG A 160 1.73 3.60 -27.12
C ARG A 160 3.21 3.88 -27.33
N SER A 161 3.53 4.78 -28.26
CA SER A 161 4.90 5.24 -28.46
C SER A 161 5.42 5.98 -27.21
N PRO A 162 6.64 5.68 -26.72
CA PRO A 162 7.25 6.40 -25.62
C PRO A 162 7.71 7.83 -26.01
N GLN A 163 7.89 8.09 -27.31
CA GLN A 163 8.43 9.36 -27.82
C GLN A 163 7.84 9.74 -29.18
N THR A 164 7.86 11.02 -29.52
CA THR A 164 7.45 11.49 -30.85
C THR A 164 8.49 11.05 -31.87
N GLY A 165 8.04 10.37 -32.92
CA GLY A 165 8.93 9.76 -33.90
C GLY A 165 8.19 9.28 -35.13
N VAL A 166 8.95 8.76 -36.09
CA VAL A 166 8.42 8.05 -37.25
C VAL A 166 8.58 6.55 -37.01
N VAL A 167 7.57 5.77 -37.37
CA VAL A 167 7.64 4.31 -37.33
C VAL A 167 8.59 3.83 -38.43
N HIS A 168 9.67 3.16 -38.04
CA HIS A 168 10.63 2.50 -38.90
C HIS A 168 10.49 0.99 -38.69
N GLN A 169 10.41 0.22 -39.77
CA GLN A 169 10.26 -1.25 -39.75
C GLN A 169 9.14 -1.77 -38.83
N LEU A 170 7.98 -2.05 -39.42
CA LEU A 170 6.92 -2.80 -38.75
C LEU A 170 7.28 -4.29 -38.79
N GLY A 171 7.43 -4.94 -37.63
CA GLY A 171 7.72 -6.38 -37.53
C GLY A 171 6.47 -7.24 -37.70
N VAL A 172 5.30 -6.72 -37.27
CA VAL A 172 4.03 -7.46 -37.24
C VAL A 172 3.03 -6.86 -38.23
N HIS A 173 2.57 -7.68 -39.18
CA HIS A 173 1.76 -7.22 -40.33
C HIS A 173 0.32 -7.76 -40.34
N THR A 174 -0.07 -8.57 -39.34
CA THR A 174 -1.33 -9.34 -39.36
C THR A 174 -2.26 -8.95 -38.20
N VAL A 175 -3.52 -8.65 -38.55
CA VAL A 175 -4.58 -8.43 -37.56
C VAL A 175 -5.03 -9.80 -37.03
N GLY A 176 -4.94 -10.00 -35.71
CA GLY A 176 -5.26 -11.27 -35.04
C GLY A 176 -4.06 -12.24 -34.91
N GLY A 177 -2.85 -11.81 -35.27
CA GLY A 177 -1.63 -12.55 -34.95
C GLY A 177 -1.33 -12.53 -33.44
N VAL A 178 -0.70 -13.59 -32.94
CA VAL A 178 -0.23 -13.68 -31.55
C VAL A 178 1.22 -13.20 -31.50
N ILE A 179 1.51 -12.29 -30.58
CA ILE A 179 2.86 -11.75 -30.32
C ILE A 179 3.37 -12.25 -28.98
N SER A 180 4.66 -12.60 -28.92
CA SER A 180 5.31 -13.07 -27.70
C SER A 180 5.83 -11.90 -26.85
N ALA A 181 6.01 -12.12 -25.55
CA ALA A 181 6.60 -11.12 -24.67
C ALA A 181 8.04 -10.79 -25.12
N GLY A 182 8.32 -9.50 -25.35
CA GLY A 182 9.64 -9.03 -25.79
C GLY A 182 9.88 -9.09 -27.30
N GLU A 183 8.90 -9.54 -28.08
CA GLU A 183 8.98 -9.53 -29.55
C GLU A 183 8.98 -8.08 -30.08
N LEU A 184 9.87 -7.79 -31.04
CA LEU A 184 9.97 -6.46 -31.64
C LEU A 184 8.80 -6.23 -32.59
N ILE A 185 7.86 -5.37 -32.19
CA ILE A 185 6.66 -5.05 -32.98
C ILE A 185 6.95 -3.95 -34.01
N MET A 186 7.62 -2.88 -33.58
CA MET A 186 7.97 -1.73 -34.43
C MET A 186 9.14 -0.95 -33.82
N GLN A 187 9.97 -0.32 -34.67
CA GLN A 187 10.98 0.62 -34.22
C GLN A 187 10.48 2.06 -34.40
N ILE A 188 10.77 2.94 -33.44
CA ILE A 188 10.35 4.35 -33.51
C ILE A 188 11.61 5.19 -33.52
N VAL A 189 11.82 5.90 -34.62
CA VAL A 189 12.96 6.80 -34.79
C VAL A 189 12.53 8.20 -34.34
N PRO A 190 13.14 8.76 -33.29
CA PRO A 190 12.81 10.10 -32.82
C PRO A 190 13.01 11.14 -33.92
N VAL A 191 12.08 12.09 -34.02
CA VAL A 191 12.33 13.31 -34.78
C VAL A 191 12.97 14.31 -33.82
N THR A 192 14.24 14.07 -33.46
CA THR A 192 15.02 15.09 -32.74
C THR A 192 15.52 16.11 -33.76
N ASP A 193 15.02 17.34 -33.64
CA ASP A 193 15.35 18.49 -34.49
C ASP A 193 16.84 18.92 -34.46
N ASP A 194 17.64 18.37 -33.55
CA ASP A 194 19.01 18.83 -33.33
C ASP A 194 19.98 17.94 -34.13
N LEU A 195 20.22 18.35 -35.37
CA LEU A 195 21.23 17.76 -36.24
C LEU A 195 22.63 18.05 -35.68
N THR A 196 23.23 17.03 -35.04
CA THR A 196 24.64 17.07 -34.62
C THR A 196 25.51 16.39 -35.67
N VAL A 197 26.63 17.02 -36.02
CA VAL A 197 27.63 16.43 -36.91
C VAL A 197 28.69 15.73 -36.09
N GLU A 198 29.00 14.47 -36.44
CA GLU A 198 30.08 13.70 -35.83
C GLU A 198 31.31 13.76 -36.75
N ALA A 199 32.40 14.32 -36.25
CA ALA A 199 33.68 14.40 -36.94
C ALA A 199 34.67 13.41 -36.31
N ARG A 200 35.36 12.64 -37.15
CA ARG A 200 36.46 11.76 -36.73
C ARG A 200 37.77 12.53 -36.80
N VAL A 201 38.49 12.59 -35.68
CA VAL A 201 39.74 13.35 -35.57
C VAL A 201 40.90 12.41 -35.26
N ALA A 202 42.02 12.61 -35.93
CA ALA A 202 43.23 11.82 -35.70
C ALA A 202 43.78 12.09 -34.28
N PRO A 203 44.34 11.08 -33.59
CA PRO A 203 44.82 11.23 -32.21
C PRO A 203 45.89 12.30 -32.05
N GLN A 204 46.70 12.51 -33.08
CA GLN A 204 47.75 13.54 -33.12
C GLN A 204 47.22 14.99 -33.13
N ASP A 205 45.95 15.19 -33.48
CA ASP A 205 45.33 16.50 -33.63
C ASP A 205 44.39 16.85 -32.46
N ILE A 206 44.21 15.95 -31.49
CA ILE A 206 43.31 16.13 -30.35
C ILE A 206 43.72 17.30 -29.44
N ASP A 207 45.02 17.54 -29.29
CA ASP A 207 45.58 18.61 -28.45
C ASP A 207 45.19 20.02 -28.93
N GLN A 208 44.73 20.14 -30.17
CA GLN A 208 44.33 21.42 -30.78
C GLN A 208 42.83 21.69 -30.65
N LEU A 209 42.08 20.77 -30.05
CA LEU A 209 40.63 20.83 -29.89
C LEU A 209 40.24 21.19 -28.46
N THR A 210 39.32 22.14 -28.34
CA THR A 210 38.76 22.54 -27.05
C THR A 210 37.22 22.52 -27.10
N PRO A 211 36.55 22.14 -25.99
CA PRO A 211 35.10 22.29 -25.91
C PRO A 211 34.69 23.75 -26.15
N ARG A 212 33.58 23.97 -26.86
CA ARG A 212 33.06 25.29 -27.27
C ARG A 212 33.88 26.03 -28.34
N GLN A 213 34.87 25.39 -28.96
CA GLN A 213 35.58 25.96 -30.10
C GLN A 213 34.65 26.11 -31.31
N SER A 214 34.85 27.19 -32.07
CA SER A 214 34.16 27.39 -33.34
C SER A 214 34.73 26.48 -34.43
N ALA A 215 33.84 25.77 -35.12
CA ALA A 215 34.16 24.90 -36.23
C ALA A 215 33.37 25.32 -37.47
N THR A 216 34.01 25.32 -38.63
CA THR A 216 33.37 25.59 -39.91
C THR A 216 33.09 24.27 -40.60
N LEU A 217 31.82 24.03 -40.91
CA LEU A 217 31.36 22.81 -41.57
C LEU A 217 31.12 23.07 -43.05
N ARG A 218 31.72 22.21 -43.88
CA ARG A 218 31.52 22.18 -45.32
C ARG A 218 30.80 20.89 -45.68
N LEU A 219 29.59 21.05 -46.25
CA LEU A 219 28.77 19.92 -46.66
C LEU A 219 29.26 19.41 -48.03
N SER A 220 30.13 18.41 -48.03
CA SER A 220 30.74 17.87 -49.26
C SER A 220 29.72 17.23 -50.22
N ALA A 221 28.52 16.90 -49.72
CA ALA A 221 27.40 16.38 -50.51
C ALA A 221 26.72 17.43 -51.42
N PHE A 222 26.90 18.73 -51.17
CA PHE A 222 26.27 19.80 -51.96
C PHE A 222 27.28 20.57 -52.83
N ASN A 223 26.78 21.31 -53.83
CA ASN A 223 27.64 22.10 -54.72
C ASN A 223 28.35 23.22 -53.94
N GLN A 224 29.67 23.08 -53.81
CA GLN A 224 30.54 23.96 -53.01
C GLN A 224 30.59 25.41 -53.50
N ARG A 225 30.17 25.70 -54.75
CA ARG A 225 30.13 27.07 -55.28
C ARG A 225 28.90 27.87 -54.84
N ILE A 226 27.85 27.18 -54.43
CA ILE A 226 26.51 27.77 -54.16
C ILE A 226 26.11 27.59 -52.69
N THR A 227 26.67 26.57 -52.02
CA THR A 227 26.34 26.24 -50.63
C THR A 227 27.24 27.02 -49.67
N PRO A 228 26.70 27.80 -48.73
CA PRO A 228 27.50 28.52 -47.75
C PRO A 228 28.14 27.55 -46.75
N GLU A 229 29.33 27.90 -46.26
CA GLU A 229 29.94 27.23 -45.12
C GLU A 229 29.14 27.56 -43.84
N LEU A 230 28.91 26.54 -43.01
CA LEU A 230 28.10 26.67 -41.80
C LEU A 230 29.02 26.78 -40.58
N ASN A 231 28.69 27.68 -39.67
CA ASN A 231 29.40 27.78 -38.40
C ASN A 231 28.73 26.86 -37.37
N GLY A 232 29.51 25.98 -36.76
CA GLY A 232 29.10 25.13 -35.65
C GLY A 232 30.00 25.33 -34.44
N VAL A 233 29.58 24.76 -33.31
CA VAL A 233 30.32 24.82 -32.06
C VAL A 233 30.58 23.39 -31.60
N VAL A 234 31.82 23.11 -31.20
CA VAL A 234 32.19 21.82 -30.59
C VAL A 234 31.42 21.68 -29.28
N SER A 235 30.46 20.75 -29.26
CA SER A 235 29.65 20.48 -28.06
C SER A 235 30.34 19.47 -27.15
N GLU A 236 30.93 18.43 -27.73
CA GLU A 236 31.51 17.33 -26.97
C GLU A 236 32.68 16.71 -27.73
N ILE A 237 33.72 16.36 -26.98
CA ILE A 237 34.88 15.60 -27.46
C ILE A 237 34.84 14.29 -26.67
N SER A 238 34.68 13.16 -27.35
CA SER A 238 34.66 11.87 -26.68
C SER A 238 36.01 11.63 -26.00
N PRO A 239 36.02 11.25 -24.71
CA PRO A 239 37.27 11.00 -23.98
C PRO A 239 37.96 9.71 -24.44
N ASP A 240 37.23 8.84 -25.13
CA ASP A 240 37.69 7.50 -25.49
C ASP A 240 38.19 7.44 -26.95
N LEU A 241 39.35 6.82 -27.13
CA LEU A 241 39.91 6.51 -28.44
C LEU A 241 39.15 5.34 -29.08
N SER A 242 38.46 5.60 -30.18
CA SER A 242 37.72 4.58 -30.93
C SER A 242 38.59 4.03 -32.06
N ILE A 243 38.46 2.74 -32.36
CA ILE A 243 39.16 2.09 -33.47
C ILE A 243 38.12 1.69 -34.51
N ASP A 244 38.34 2.09 -35.77
CA ASP A 244 37.48 1.64 -36.86
C ASP A 244 37.75 0.15 -37.12
N GLU A 245 36.76 -0.71 -36.84
CA GLU A 245 36.88 -2.17 -36.99
C GLU A 245 37.27 -2.60 -38.42
N ARG A 246 37.03 -1.74 -39.43
CA ARG A 246 37.29 -2.05 -40.83
C ARG A 246 38.66 -1.60 -41.33
N SER A 247 39.22 -0.51 -40.78
CA SER A 247 40.50 0.06 -41.22
C SER A 247 41.62 -0.01 -40.17
N GLY A 248 41.32 -0.37 -38.93
CA GLY A 248 42.28 -0.44 -37.83
C GLY A 248 42.84 0.92 -37.39
N THR A 249 42.32 2.02 -37.95
CA THR A 249 42.75 3.39 -37.62
C THR A 249 42.05 3.87 -36.36
N SER A 250 42.81 4.37 -35.41
CA SER A 250 42.29 4.97 -34.19
C SER A 250 41.90 6.44 -34.43
N PHE A 251 40.77 6.87 -33.86
CA PHE A 251 40.22 8.21 -33.99
C PHE A 251 39.46 8.63 -32.72
N TYR A 252 39.41 9.93 -32.46
CA TYR A 252 38.49 10.51 -31.49
C TYR A 252 37.24 11.00 -32.20
N THR A 253 36.09 10.79 -31.56
CA THR A 253 34.80 11.32 -32.05
C THR A 253 34.56 12.68 -31.44
N VAL A 254 34.30 13.67 -32.29
CA VAL A 254 33.98 15.04 -31.87
C VAL A 254 32.59 15.38 -32.38
N ARG A 255 31.70 15.76 -31.46
CA ARG A 255 30.33 16.19 -31.78
C ARG A 255 30.30 17.71 -31.94
N VAL A 256 29.82 18.16 -33.09
CA VAL A 256 29.65 19.58 -33.41
C VAL A 256 28.16 19.86 -33.56
N THR A 257 27.67 20.80 -32.76
CA THR A 257 26.27 21.23 -32.82
C THR A 257 26.14 22.43 -33.76
N LEU A 258 25.15 22.39 -34.65
CA LEU A 258 24.85 23.49 -35.57
C LEU A 258 23.71 24.35 -35.00
N PRO A 259 23.91 25.66 -34.79
CA PRO A 259 22.84 26.56 -34.42
C PRO A 259 21.73 26.60 -35.48
N ARG A 260 20.46 26.64 -35.05
CA ARG A 260 19.30 26.72 -35.97
C ARG A 260 19.33 27.92 -36.93
N THR A 261 20.03 29.00 -36.54
CA THR A 261 20.24 30.20 -37.37
C THR A 261 21.13 29.97 -38.58
N GLU A 262 22.04 28.99 -38.51
CA GLU A 262 22.93 28.64 -39.62
C GLU A 262 22.22 27.64 -40.56
N LEU A 263 21.36 26.77 -40.02
CA LEU A 263 20.54 25.85 -40.80
C LEU A 263 19.55 26.57 -41.74
N THR A 264 19.02 27.73 -41.34
CA THR A 264 18.14 28.53 -42.22
C THR A 264 18.86 29.16 -43.41
N ARG A 265 20.20 29.29 -43.37
CA ARG A 265 21.00 29.79 -44.50
C ARG A 265 21.07 28.81 -45.67
N LEU A 266 20.72 27.54 -45.45
CA LEU A 266 20.70 26.50 -46.47
C LEU A 266 19.51 26.58 -47.44
N LYS A 267 18.68 27.63 -47.38
CA LYS A 267 17.59 27.95 -48.34
C LYS A 267 16.72 26.75 -48.75
N GLY A 268 16.42 25.84 -47.81
CA GLY A 268 15.52 24.71 -48.04
C GLY A 268 16.19 23.38 -48.44
N LEU A 269 17.52 23.28 -48.43
CA LEU A 269 18.21 21.99 -48.55
C LEU A 269 18.03 21.17 -47.27
N THR A 270 17.45 19.97 -47.40
CA THR A 270 17.21 19.05 -46.27
C THR A 270 18.46 18.25 -45.97
N LEU A 271 18.94 18.28 -44.73
CA LEU A 271 20.04 17.44 -44.28
C LEU A 271 19.51 16.06 -43.88
N ALA A 272 20.08 14.99 -44.44
CA ALA A 272 19.77 13.61 -44.06
C ALA A 272 20.87 13.00 -43.18
N PRO A 273 20.53 12.09 -42.24
CA PRO A 273 21.53 11.30 -41.53
C PRO A 273 22.43 10.51 -42.50
N GLY A 274 23.73 10.48 -42.23
CA GLY A 274 24.72 9.73 -43.03
C GLY A 274 25.39 10.49 -44.18
N MET A 275 25.11 11.80 -44.35
CA MET A 275 25.81 12.61 -45.34
C MET A 275 27.26 12.94 -44.92
N PRO A 276 28.23 12.92 -45.86
CA PRO A 276 29.60 13.30 -45.58
C PRO A 276 29.74 14.81 -45.38
N VAL A 277 30.42 15.20 -44.31
CA VAL A 277 30.69 16.59 -43.94
C VAL A 277 32.16 16.74 -43.58
N GLU A 278 32.81 17.75 -44.14
CA GLU A 278 34.15 18.17 -43.74
C GLU A 278 34.04 19.21 -42.63
N VAL A 279 34.74 19.00 -41.52
CA VAL A 279 34.74 19.92 -40.39
C VAL A 279 36.13 20.52 -40.22
N PHE A 280 36.20 21.84 -40.30
CA PHE A 280 37.42 22.62 -40.11
C PHE A 280 37.38 23.28 -38.74
N PHE A 281 38.30 22.89 -37.86
CA PHE A 281 38.40 23.48 -36.53
C PHE A 281 39.30 24.72 -36.58
N SER A 282 38.84 25.82 -35.97
CA SER A 282 39.63 27.06 -35.94
C SER A 282 40.75 26.93 -34.91
N THR A 283 41.94 26.53 -35.35
CA THR A 283 43.13 26.51 -34.49
C THR A 283 43.63 27.95 -34.28
N GLY A 284 44.05 28.29 -33.06
CA GLY A 284 44.39 29.68 -32.68
C GLY A 284 45.41 30.34 -33.63
N SER A 285 45.32 31.66 -33.80
CA SER A 285 46.22 32.43 -34.65
C SER A 285 47.68 32.27 -34.20
N ARG A 286 48.49 31.56 -34.99
CA ARG A 286 49.94 31.42 -34.73
C ARG A 286 50.66 32.65 -35.30
N THR A 287 51.47 33.31 -34.47
CA THR A 287 52.47 34.30 -34.90
C THR A 287 53.72 33.58 -35.41
N MET A 288 54.43 34.12 -36.42
CA MET A 288 55.65 33.49 -36.99
C MET A 288 56.73 33.15 -35.93
N LEU A 289 56.74 33.90 -34.83
CA LEU A 289 57.63 33.63 -33.68
C LEU A 289 57.38 32.24 -33.05
N SER A 290 56.15 31.72 -33.08
CA SER A 290 55.81 30.43 -32.46
C SER A 290 56.39 29.22 -33.20
N TYR A 291 56.77 29.36 -34.48
CA TYR A 291 57.39 28.28 -35.25
C TYR A 291 58.87 28.08 -34.90
N LEU A 292 59.56 29.12 -34.45
CA LEU A 292 60.98 29.05 -34.08
C LEU A 292 61.20 28.57 -32.64
N VAL A 293 60.29 28.89 -31.72
CA VAL A 293 60.51 28.64 -30.28
C VAL A 293 59.94 27.29 -29.82
N LYS A 294 58.84 26.80 -30.43
CA LYS A 294 58.18 25.54 -30.02
C LYS A 294 59.06 24.28 -30.10
N PRO A 295 59.94 24.09 -31.12
CA PRO A 295 60.84 22.93 -31.14
C PRO A 295 61.84 22.93 -30.00
N LEU A 296 62.27 24.11 -29.52
CA LEU A 296 63.24 24.25 -28.44
C LEU A 296 62.59 23.95 -27.08
N GLU A 297 61.34 24.37 -26.89
CA GLU A 297 60.58 24.13 -25.66
C GLU A 297 60.13 22.66 -25.52
N ASP A 298 59.66 22.03 -26.60
CA ASP A 298 59.29 20.61 -26.62
C ASP A 298 60.52 19.70 -26.37
N GLN A 299 61.71 20.12 -26.81
CA GLN A 299 62.96 19.39 -26.60
C GLN A 299 63.51 19.56 -25.18
N ILE A 300 63.29 20.71 -24.54
CA ILE A 300 63.62 20.94 -23.12
C ILE A 300 62.65 20.16 -22.22
N GLN A 301 61.34 20.14 -22.51
CA GLN A 301 60.37 19.38 -21.72
C GLN A 301 60.53 17.86 -21.84
N ARG A 302 60.99 17.34 -22.99
CA ARG A 302 61.34 15.91 -23.11
C ARG A 302 62.61 15.53 -22.34
N ALA A 303 63.60 16.43 -22.22
CA ALA A 303 64.84 16.17 -21.48
C ALA A 303 64.68 16.21 -19.94
N PHE A 304 63.59 16.80 -19.42
CA PHE A 304 63.28 16.86 -17.98
C PHE A 304 62.20 15.86 -17.53
N ARG A 305 61.77 14.94 -18.41
CA ARG A 305 60.90 13.79 -18.09
C ARG A 305 61.62 12.49 -18.45
N GLU A 306 62.80 12.32 -17.89
CA GLU A 306 63.45 11.01 -17.81
C GLU A 306 64.19 10.92 -16.46
N GLU A 307 63.39 10.79 -15.40
CA GLU A 307 63.58 9.89 -14.24
C GLU A 307 62.22 9.31 -13.85
#